data_AF-H2NQN2-F1
#
_entry.id   AF-H2NQN2-F1
#
_cell.length_a   1.000
_cell.length_b   1.000
_cell.length_c   1.000
_cell.angle_alpha   90.00
_cell.angle_beta   90.00
_cell.angle_gamma   90.00
#
_symmetry.space_group_name_H-M   'P 1'
#
loop_
_entity.id
_entity.type
_entity.pdbx_description
1 polymer ?
#
loop_
_entity_poly.entity_id
_entity_poly.type
_entity_poly.pdbx_seq_one_letter_code
_entity_poly.pdbx_strand_id
1 'polypeptide(L)'
;MVAGESGLGKSTLINSLFLTNLYEDRQVPEASARLTQTLAIERRGVEIEEGGVKVKLTLVDTPGFGDSVDCSDCWFPVVKFIEEQFEQYLRDESGLNRKNIQDSRVHCCLYFISPFGRGLRPLDVAFLRAVHEKVNIIPVIGKADALMPQETQALKQKIRDQLKEEEIHIYQFPECDSDEDEDFKRQDAEMKESIPFAVVGSCEVVKDGGNRPVRGRRYSWGTVEVENPHHCDFLNLRRMLVQTHLQDLKEVTHDLLYEGYRARCLQSLARPGARDRASRSKLSRQSATEIPLPMLPLADTEKLIREKDEELRRMQEMLEKMQAQMQQSQAQGEQSDAL
;
A
#
# COMPACT_ATOMS: atom_id res chain seq x y z
N MET A 1 -4.12 -4.04 -4.22
CA MET A 1 -2.99 -4.98 -4.27
C MET A 1 -3.50 -6.40 -4.13
N VAL A 2 -2.85 -7.36 -4.77
CA VAL A 2 -3.19 -8.78 -4.68
C VAL A 2 -1.96 -9.58 -4.26
N ALA A 3 -2.11 -10.39 -3.22
CA ALA A 3 -1.07 -11.24 -2.64
C ALA A 3 -1.57 -12.65 -2.38
N GLY A 4 -0.67 -13.62 -2.39
CA GLY A 4 -0.95 -15.04 -2.12
C GLY A 4 -0.22 -15.97 -3.09
N GLU A 5 -0.26 -17.26 -2.81
CA GLU A 5 0.52 -18.27 -3.52
C GLU A 5 0.23 -18.32 -5.02
N SER A 6 1.25 -18.66 -5.81
CA SER A 6 1.09 -18.91 -7.24
C SER A 6 0.08 -20.03 -7.52
N GLY A 7 -0.70 -19.89 -8.60
CA GLY A 7 -1.68 -20.90 -8.98
C GLY A 7 -3.01 -20.90 -8.20
N LEU A 8 -3.27 -19.93 -7.31
CA LEU A 8 -4.57 -19.78 -6.63
C LEU A 8 -5.67 -19.10 -7.49
N GLY A 9 -5.37 -18.74 -8.74
CA GLY A 9 -6.35 -18.12 -9.65
C GLY A 9 -6.47 -16.60 -9.50
N LYS A 10 -5.46 -15.93 -8.93
CA LYS A 10 -5.42 -14.47 -8.73
C LYS A 10 -5.74 -13.68 -10.01
N SER A 11 -5.00 -13.97 -11.09
CA SER A 11 -5.20 -13.31 -12.39
C SER A 11 -6.57 -13.57 -12.99
N THR A 12 -7.08 -14.80 -12.84
CA THR A 12 -8.42 -15.19 -13.32
C THR A 12 -9.50 -14.45 -12.54
N LEU A 13 -9.37 -14.31 -11.21
CA LEU A 13 -10.32 -13.54 -10.41
C LEU A 13 -10.34 -12.07 -10.83
N ILE A 14 -9.17 -11.47 -11.03
CA ILE A 14 -9.04 -10.08 -11.44
C ILE A 14 -9.70 -9.84 -12.81
N ASN A 15 -9.43 -10.71 -13.78
CA ASN A 15 -10.09 -10.64 -15.09
C ASN A 15 -11.62 -10.83 -14.98
N SER A 16 -12.06 -11.67 -14.04
CA SER A 16 -13.48 -11.88 -13.77
C SER A 16 -14.13 -10.65 -13.12
N LEU A 17 -13.47 -10.00 -12.17
CA LEU A 17 -13.96 -8.81 -11.45
C LEU A 17 -14.14 -7.62 -12.40
N PHE A 18 -13.16 -7.39 -13.27
CA PHE A 18 -13.12 -6.20 -14.14
C PHE A 18 -13.58 -6.47 -15.57
N LEU A 19 -14.05 -7.69 -15.85
CA LEU A 19 -14.48 -8.14 -17.19
C LEU A 19 -13.46 -7.82 -18.31
N THR A 20 -12.18 -7.70 -17.95
CA THR A 20 -11.08 -7.29 -18.84
C THR A 20 -10.05 -8.40 -18.92
N ASN A 21 -9.49 -8.63 -20.10
CA ASN A 21 -8.40 -9.57 -20.29
C ASN A 21 -7.06 -8.87 -20.02
N LEU A 22 -6.77 -8.60 -18.75
CA LEU A 22 -5.59 -7.82 -18.38
C LEU A 22 -4.27 -8.61 -18.52
N TYR A 23 -4.32 -9.90 -18.84
CA TYR A 23 -3.18 -10.81 -18.79
C TYR A 23 -2.96 -11.63 -20.08
N GLU A 24 -3.37 -11.14 -21.24
CA GLU A 24 -3.23 -11.90 -22.52
C GLU A 24 -1.78 -12.29 -22.84
N ASP A 25 -0.80 -11.46 -22.44
CA ASP A 25 0.63 -11.69 -22.70
C ASP A 25 1.39 -12.43 -21.57
N ARG A 26 0.71 -12.89 -20.51
CA ARG A 26 1.40 -13.45 -19.34
C ARG A 26 1.85 -14.89 -19.62
N GLN A 27 3.14 -15.06 -19.91
CA GLN A 27 3.77 -16.38 -19.92
C GLN A 27 4.05 -16.83 -18.49
N VAL A 28 3.50 -17.98 -18.08
CA VAL A 28 3.85 -18.62 -16.80
C VAL A 28 5.17 -19.36 -17.01
N PRO A 29 6.26 -18.97 -16.31
CA PRO A 29 7.55 -19.65 -16.47
C PRO A 29 7.50 -21.11 -15.98
N GLU A 30 8.33 -21.97 -16.59
CA GLU A 30 8.48 -23.38 -16.18
C GLU A 30 8.93 -23.52 -14.72
N ALA A 31 8.72 -24.71 -14.13
CA ALA A 31 9.07 -25.01 -12.73
C ALA A 31 10.55 -24.68 -12.37
N SER A 32 11.47 -24.85 -13.31
CA SER A 32 12.89 -24.52 -13.16
C SER A 32 13.15 -23.01 -13.08
N ALA A 33 12.42 -22.19 -13.85
CA ALA A 33 12.54 -20.74 -13.87
C ALA A 33 11.79 -20.04 -12.72
N ARG A 34 10.80 -20.72 -12.12
CA ARG A 34 10.08 -20.25 -10.90
C ARG A 34 10.97 -20.21 -9.66
N LEU A 35 12.00 -21.06 -9.58
CA LEU A 35 12.96 -21.10 -8.47
C LEU A 35 13.82 -19.84 -8.34
N THR A 36 14.03 -19.12 -9.44
CA THR A 36 14.89 -17.91 -9.51
C THR A 36 14.10 -16.61 -9.69
N GLN A 37 12.78 -16.68 -9.73
CA GLN A 37 11.96 -15.51 -10.00
C GLN A 37 11.89 -14.64 -8.74
N THR A 38 12.63 -13.53 -8.75
CA THR A 38 12.49 -12.47 -7.75
C THR A 38 11.08 -11.89 -7.79
N LEU A 39 10.55 -11.54 -6.60
CA LEU A 39 9.28 -10.83 -6.42
C LEU A 39 9.33 -9.44 -7.08
N ALA A 40 9.07 -9.37 -8.38
CA ALA A 40 8.95 -8.12 -9.12
C ALA A 40 7.49 -7.65 -9.06
N ILE A 41 7.24 -6.54 -8.36
CA ILE A 41 5.88 -6.02 -8.18
C ILE A 41 5.44 -5.32 -9.48
N GLU A 42 4.38 -5.83 -10.11
CA GLU A 42 3.83 -5.28 -11.34
C GLU A 42 2.64 -4.36 -11.03
N ARG A 43 2.61 -3.18 -11.66
CA ARG A 43 1.48 -2.23 -11.58
C ARG A 43 0.77 -2.18 -12.93
N ARG A 44 -0.56 -2.35 -12.93
CA ARG A 44 -1.40 -2.21 -14.13
C ARG A 44 -2.56 -1.27 -13.80
N GLY A 45 -2.68 -0.18 -14.56
CA GLY A 45 -3.79 0.76 -14.44
C GLY A 45 -4.91 0.41 -15.42
N VAL A 46 -6.14 0.40 -14.95
CA VAL A 46 -7.35 0.17 -15.76
C VAL A 46 -8.33 1.29 -15.46
N GLU A 47 -8.93 1.86 -16.50
CA GLU A 47 -10.03 2.80 -16.34
C GLU A 47 -11.35 2.04 -16.48
N ILE A 48 -12.20 2.17 -15.47
CA ILE A 48 -13.49 1.49 -15.39
C ILE A 48 -14.57 2.55 -15.28
N GLU A 49 -15.68 2.36 -15.99
CA GLU A 49 -16.86 3.21 -15.87
C GLU A 49 -17.98 2.40 -15.19
N GLU A 50 -18.27 2.71 -13.93
CA GLU A 50 -19.40 2.11 -13.20
C GLU A 50 -20.36 3.22 -12.75
N GLY A 51 -21.66 3.05 -13.02
CA GLY A 51 -22.69 4.02 -12.61
C GLY A 51 -22.56 5.42 -13.22
N GLY A 52 -21.81 5.58 -14.32
CA GLY A 52 -21.51 6.88 -14.94
C GLY A 52 -20.31 7.62 -14.33
N VAL A 53 -19.62 7.01 -13.36
CA VAL A 53 -18.38 7.55 -12.78
C VAL A 53 -17.18 6.79 -13.36
N LYS A 54 -16.22 7.54 -13.88
CA LYS A 54 -14.94 6.98 -14.37
C LYS A 54 -13.97 6.85 -13.21
N VAL A 55 -13.61 5.62 -12.87
CA VAL A 55 -12.66 5.28 -11.80
C VAL A 55 -11.39 4.71 -12.42
N LYS A 56 -10.24 5.29 -12.08
CA LYS A 56 -8.93 4.74 -12.43
C LYS A 56 -8.50 3.77 -11.34
N LEU A 57 -8.54 2.48 -11.66
CA LEU A 57 -8.13 1.41 -10.76
C LEU A 57 -6.69 1.02 -11.05
N THR A 58 -5.83 1.02 -10.04
CA THR A 58 -4.45 0.51 -10.15
C THR A 58 -4.35 -0.83 -9.46
N LEU A 59 -4.14 -1.87 -10.26
CA LEU A 59 -3.86 -3.21 -9.79
C LEU A 59 -2.36 -3.35 -9.53
N VAL A 60 -2.02 -3.82 -8.33
CA VAL A 60 -0.65 -4.17 -7.94
C VAL A 60 -0.62 -5.68 -7.74
N ASP A 61 0.08 -6.39 -8.62
CA ASP A 61 0.26 -7.85 -8.54
C ASP A 61 1.64 -8.17 -7.94
N THR A 62 1.70 -9.24 -7.15
CA THR A 62 2.92 -9.74 -6.51
C THR A 62 3.22 -11.15 -7.03
N PRO A 63 3.72 -11.28 -8.27
CA PRO A 63 4.10 -12.57 -8.82
C PRO A 63 5.26 -13.19 -8.02
N GLY A 64 5.25 -14.51 -7.83
CA GLY A 64 6.31 -15.24 -7.14
C GLY A 64 6.13 -15.39 -5.62
N PHE A 65 5.03 -14.91 -5.05
CA PHE A 65 4.75 -15.09 -3.62
C PHE A 65 4.60 -16.58 -3.29
N GLY A 66 5.47 -17.08 -2.41
CA GLY A 66 5.47 -18.49 -1.98
C GLY A 66 6.12 -19.49 -2.96
N ASP A 67 6.78 -19.02 -4.03
CA ASP A 67 7.40 -19.90 -5.05
C ASP A 67 8.86 -20.28 -4.72
N SER A 68 9.52 -19.55 -3.81
CA SER A 68 10.91 -19.78 -3.41
C SER A 68 11.04 -20.86 -2.33
N VAL A 69 12.16 -21.60 -2.34
CA VAL A 69 12.44 -22.62 -1.30
C VAL A 69 12.62 -21.97 0.09
N ASP A 70 13.21 -20.78 0.12
CA ASP A 70 13.24 -19.94 1.31
C ASP A 70 12.20 -18.83 1.17
N CYS A 71 11.16 -18.89 2.00
CA CYS A 71 10.07 -17.91 2.04
C CYS A 71 10.15 -16.99 3.27
N SER A 72 11.27 -17.01 4.01
CA SER A 72 11.41 -16.31 5.29
C SER A 72 11.36 -14.79 5.15
N ASP A 73 11.64 -14.20 3.98
CA ASP A 73 11.59 -12.75 3.76
C ASP A 73 10.62 -12.36 2.63
N CYS A 74 9.69 -13.25 2.27
CA CYS A 74 8.78 -13.04 1.13
C CYS A 74 7.84 -11.83 1.31
N TRP A 75 7.56 -11.42 2.55
CA TRP A 75 6.74 -10.24 2.84
C TRP A 75 7.51 -8.91 2.76
N PHE A 76 8.84 -8.93 2.87
CA PHE A 76 9.64 -7.70 2.96
C PHE A 76 9.51 -6.81 1.72
N PRO A 77 9.60 -7.31 0.47
CA PRO A 77 9.41 -6.48 -0.72
C PRO A 77 8.03 -5.83 -0.79
N VAL A 78 6.99 -6.54 -0.33
CA VAL A 78 5.61 -6.06 -0.33
C VAL A 78 5.43 -4.95 0.71
N VAL A 79 5.93 -5.16 1.92
CA VAL A 79 5.92 -4.14 2.99
C VAL A 79 6.68 -2.90 2.56
N LYS A 80 7.90 -3.08 2.03
CA LYS A 80 8.73 -1.99 1.52
C LYS A 80 8.02 -1.19 0.43
N PHE A 81 7.34 -1.87 -0.49
CA PHE A 81 6.57 -1.20 -1.54
C PHE A 81 5.43 -0.34 -0.97
N ILE A 82 4.68 -0.84 0.01
CA ILE A 82 3.61 -0.09 0.68
C ILE A 82 4.18 1.15 1.38
N GLU A 83 5.29 0.99 2.11
CA GLU A 83 5.99 2.10 2.77
C GLU A 83 6.50 3.13 1.77
N GLU A 84 7.08 2.70 0.65
CA GLU A 84 7.50 3.60 -0.43
C GLU A 84 6.31 4.39 -1.02
N GLN A 85 5.11 3.80 -1.10
CA GLN A 85 3.92 4.53 -1.58
C GLN A 85 3.47 5.57 -0.56
N PHE A 86 3.50 5.26 0.74
CA PHE A 86 3.20 6.24 1.78
C PHE A 86 4.24 7.36 1.85
N GLU A 87 5.53 7.03 1.69
CA GLU A 87 6.60 8.01 1.66
C GLU A 87 6.49 8.94 0.45
N GLN A 88 6.17 8.40 -0.73
CA GLN A 88 5.94 9.21 -1.92
C GLN A 88 4.78 10.19 -1.70
N TYR A 89 3.66 9.72 -1.17
CA TYR A 89 2.52 10.58 -0.87
C TYR A 89 2.86 11.66 0.16
N LEU A 90 3.61 11.31 1.22
CA LEU A 90 4.06 12.28 2.24
C LEU A 90 4.99 13.35 1.67
N ARG A 91 5.89 12.96 0.75
CA ARG A 91 6.78 13.90 0.04
C ARG A 91 5.99 14.86 -0.85
N ASP A 92 4.98 14.34 -1.54
CA ASP A 92 4.11 15.16 -2.41
C ASP A 92 3.22 16.11 -1.59
N GLU A 93 2.70 15.67 -0.44
CA GLU A 93 1.95 16.51 0.52
C GLU A 93 2.83 17.63 1.11
N SER A 94 4.06 17.28 1.48
CA SER A 94 5.05 18.20 2.05
C SER A 94 5.62 19.17 1.00
N GLY A 95 5.50 18.82 -0.28
CA GLY A 95 5.97 19.61 -1.40
C GLY A 95 5.19 20.92 -1.62
N LEU A 96 5.72 21.75 -2.52
CA LEU A 96 5.14 23.04 -2.89
C LEU A 96 3.95 22.91 -3.87
N ASN A 97 3.90 21.82 -4.65
CA ASN A 97 2.89 21.58 -5.70
C ASN A 97 1.74 20.68 -5.21
N ARG A 98 0.93 21.20 -4.29
CA ARG A 98 -0.17 20.44 -3.65
C ARG A 98 -1.43 20.22 -4.50
N LYS A 99 -1.53 20.84 -5.69
CA LYS A 99 -2.79 20.90 -6.45
C LYS A 99 -3.11 19.66 -7.29
N ASN A 100 -2.14 18.80 -7.59
CA ASN A 100 -2.34 17.65 -8.47
C ASN A 100 -1.59 16.40 -7.99
N ILE A 101 -1.77 16.07 -6.70
CA ILE A 101 -1.18 14.88 -6.09
C ILE A 101 -1.93 13.65 -6.63
N GLN A 102 -1.19 12.70 -7.21
CA GLN A 102 -1.75 11.41 -7.60
C GLN A 102 -1.69 10.45 -6.42
N ASP A 103 -2.83 9.90 -6.01
CA ASP A 103 -2.86 8.91 -4.95
C ASP A 103 -2.36 7.55 -5.47
N SER A 104 -1.12 7.19 -5.11
CA SER A 104 -0.50 5.90 -5.41
C SER A 104 -0.57 4.90 -4.24
N ARG A 105 -1.25 5.26 -3.14
CA ARG A 105 -1.34 4.42 -1.94
C ARG A 105 -2.13 3.15 -2.22
N VAL A 106 -1.81 2.10 -1.48
CA VAL A 106 -2.54 0.83 -1.55
C VAL A 106 -3.74 0.90 -0.62
N HIS A 107 -4.95 1.00 -1.18
CA HIS A 107 -6.19 1.09 -0.38
C HIS A 107 -6.66 -0.25 0.19
N CYS A 108 -6.37 -1.34 -0.52
CA CYS A 108 -6.79 -2.68 -0.14
C CYS A 108 -5.80 -3.74 -0.62
N CYS A 109 -5.58 -4.76 0.22
CA CYS A 109 -4.82 -5.96 -0.07
C CYS A 109 -5.75 -7.19 -0.06
N LEU A 110 -5.99 -7.76 -1.23
CA LEU A 110 -6.66 -9.07 -1.34
C LEU A 110 -5.64 -10.17 -1.08
N TYR A 111 -5.83 -10.89 0.03
CA TYR A 111 -4.96 -12.00 0.42
C TYR A 111 -5.60 -13.34 0.05
N PHE A 112 -5.00 -14.05 -0.90
CA PHE A 112 -5.46 -15.35 -1.36
C PHE A 112 -4.94 -16.47 -0.47
N ILE A 113 -5.88 -17.13 0.21
CA ILE A 113 -5.65 -18.30 1.04
C ILE A 113 -5.88 -19.54 0.16
N SER A 114 -4.98 -20.52 0.31
CA SER A 114 -5.10 -21.79 -0.38
C SER A 114 -6.25 -22.63 0.19
N PRO A 115 -7.15 -23.18 -0.65
CA PRO A 115 -8.25 -24.03 -0.18
C PRO A 115 -7.78 -25.41 0.27
N PHE A 116 -6.58 -25.83 -0.14
CA PHE A 116 -6.03 -27.14 0.16
C PHE A 116 -5.47 -27.25 1.59
N GLY A 117 -5.38 -26.12 2.31
CA GLY A 117 -4.93 -26.08 3.69
C GLY A 117 -6.05 -26.44 4.68
N ARG A 118 -5.68 -27.04 5.81
CA ARG A 118 -6.61 -27.23 6.95
C ARG A 118 -6.83 -25.95 7.78
N GLY A 119 -6.17 -24.85 7.40
CA GLY A 119 -6.12 -23.55 8.06
C GLY A 119 -5.08 -22.64 7.41
N LEU A 120 -4.76 -21.52 8.07
CA LEU A 120 -3.68 -20.62 7.69
C LEU A 120 -2.31 -21.30 7.83
N ARG A 121 -1.44 -21.12 6.84
CA ARG A 121 -0.06 -21.58 6.93
C ARG A 121 0.77 -20.58 7.74
N PRO A 122 1.88 -21.02 8.36
CA PRO A 122 2.79 -20.12 9.07
C PRO A 122 3.30 -18.96 8.20
N LEU A 123 3.49 -19.19 6.90
CA LEU A 123 3.83 -18.16 5.93
C LEU A 123 2.73 -17.10 5.79
N ASP A 124 1.47 -17.53 5.76
CA ASP A 124 0.32 -16.64 5.66
C ASP A 124 0.22 -15.79 6.93
N VAL A 125 0.38 -16.39 8.11
CA VAL A 125 0.39 -15.69 9.40
C VAL A 125 1.49 -14.64 9.47
N ALA A 126 2.73 -14.99 9.08
CA ALA A 126 3.86 -14.05 9.09
C ALA A 126 3.61 -12.84 8.15
N PHE A 127 3.05 -13.09 6.96
CA PHE A 127 2.69 -12.02 6.02
C PHE A 127 1.60 -11.12 6.60
N LEU A 128 0.51 -11.70 7.10
CA LEU A 128 -0.61 -10.95 7.67
C LEU A 128 -0.16 -10.10 8.87
N ARG A 129 0.66 -10.65 9.77
CA ARG A 129 1.27 -9.92 10.89
C ARG A 129 2.13 -8.74 10.42
N ALA A 130 2.86 -8.85 9.31
CA ALA A 130 3.70 -7.74 8.83
C ALA A 130 2.91 -6.61 8.14
N VAL A 131 1.73 -6.94 7.61
CA VAL A 131 0.98 -6.11 6.65
C VAL A 131 -0.28 -5.48 7.27
N HIS A 132 -0.87 -6.09 8.32
CA HIS A 132 -2.16 -5.63 8.89
C HIS A 132 -2.13 -4.20 9.43
N GLU A 133 -1.00 -3.69 9.94
CA GLU A 133 -0.88 -2.30 10.40
C GLU A 133 -0.76 -1.27 9.26
N LYS A 134 -0.58 -1.72 8.01
CA LYS A 134 -0.20 -0.84 6.89
C LYS A 134 -1.23 -0.81 5.77
N VAL A 135 -2.08 -1.82 5.63
CA VAL A 135 -3.08 -1.92 4.56
C VAL A 135 -4.31 -2.67 5.05
N ASN A 136 -5.47 -2.30 4.52
CA ASN A 136 -6.70 -3.04 4.73
C ASN A 136 -6.62 -4.41 4.08
N ILE A 137 -6.63 -5.47 4.89
CA ILE A 137 -6.53 -6.84 4.40
C ILE A 137 -7.93 -7.44 4.25
N ILE A 138 -8.20 -8.00 3.09
CA ILE A 138 -9.40 -8.79 2.81
C ILE A 138 -8.97 -10.23 2.48
N PRO A 139 -9.23 -11.18 3.38
CA PRO A 139 -8.90 -12.58 3.15
C PRO A 139 -9.90 -13.22 2.18
N VAL A 140 -9.38 -13.92 1.17
CA VAL A 140 -10.14 -14.55 0.09
C VAL A 140 -9.66 -15.99 -0.06
N ILE A 141 -10.56 -16.96 0.00
CA ILE A 141 -10.26 -18.36 -0.29
C ILE A 141 -10.34 -18.55 -1.81
N GLY A 142 -9.20 -18.85 -2.44
CA GLY A 142 -9.15 -19.13 -3.87
C GLY A 142 -9.67 -20.52 -4.20
N LYS A 143 -10.12 -20.74 -5.45
CA LYS A 143 -10.55 -22.06 -5.96
C LYS A 143 -11.53 -22.76 -5.01
N ALA A 144 -12.57 -22.04 -4.58
CA ALA A 144 -13.59 -22.57 -3.67
C ALA A 144 -14.37 -23.77 -4.26
N ASP A 145 -14.33 -23.96 -5.57
CA ASP A 145 -14.92 -25.10 -6.28
C ASP A 145 -14.21 -26.44 -5.99
N ALA A 146 -13.04 -26.42 -5.36
CA ALA A 146 -12.36 -27.62 -4.90
C ALA A 146 -12.90 -28.17 -3.56
N LEU A 147 -13.73 -27.40 -2.85
CA LEU A 147 -14.20 -27.72 -1.50
C LEU A 147 -15.70 -27.97 -1.50
N MET A 148 -16.15 -28.91 -0.67
CA MET A 148 -17.58 -29.06 -0.40
C MET A 148 -18.09 -27.90 0.48
N PRO A 149 -19.38 -27.53 0.41
CA PRO A 149 -19.94 -26.44 1.22
C PRO A 149 -19.68 -26.60 2.73
N GLN A 150 -19.75 -27.83 3.24
CA GLN A 150 -19.45 -28.15 4.64
C GLN A 150 -17.98 -27.92 5.01
N GLU A 151 -17.07 -28.27 4.10
CA GLU A 151 -15.63 -28.08 4.28
C GLU A 151 -15.26 -26.60 4.22
N THR A 152 -15.89 -25.85 3.31
CA THR A 152 -15.73 -24.39 3.21
C THR A 152 -16.15 -23.70 4.49
N GLN A 153 -17.30 -24.07 5.08
CA GLN A 153 -17.74 -23.51 6.37
C GLN A 153 -16.76 -23.84 7.51
N ALA A 154 -16.30 -25.09 7.59
CA ALA A 154 -15.31 -25.49 8.59
C ALA A 154 -13.97 -24.75 8.42
N LEU A 155 -13.53 -24.52 7.18
CA LEU A 155 -12.32 -23.76 6.88
C LEU A 155 -12.48 -22.28 7.23
N LYS A 156 -13.63 -21.67 6.90
CA LYS A 156 -13.94 -20.28 7.28
C LYS A 156 -13.89 -20.08 8.79
N GLN A 157 -14.50 -20.99 9.57
CA GLN A 157 -14.46 -20.94 11.04
C GLN A 157 -13.03 -21.04 11.57
N LYS A 158 -12.26 -22.04 11.11
CA LYS A 158 -10.86 -22.19 11.53
C LYS A 158 -9.99 -20.99 11.21
N ILE A 159 -10.16 -20.41 10.01
CA ILE A 159 -9.43 -19.19 9.63
C ILE A 159 -9.80 -18.05 10.59
N ARG A 160 -11.09 -17.83 10.89
CA ARG A 160 -11.51 -16.80 11.86
C ARG A 160 -10.92 -17.01 13.25
N ASP A 161 -10.89 -18.25 13.72
CA ASP A 161 -10.34 -18.58 15.04
C ASP A 161 -8.83 -18.29 15.08
N GLN A 162 -8.10 -18.68 14.04
CA GLN A 162 -6.66 -18.39 13.92
C GLN A 162 -6.37 -16.89 13.79
N LEU A 163 -7.19 -16.13 13.05
CA LEU A 163 -7.01 -14.67 12.99
C LEU A 163 -7.21 -14.00 14.35
N LYS A 164 -8.15 -14.50 15.16
CA LYS A 164 -8.39 -13.98 16.52
C LYS A 164 -7.26 -14.36 17.48
N GLU A 165 -6.78 -15.60 17.42
CA GLU A 165 -5.67 -16.08 18.24
C GLU A 165 -4.37 -15.29 17.96
N GLU A 166 -4.17 -14.93 16.70
CA GLU A 166 -3.00 -14.18 16.23
C GLU A 166 -3.13 -12.66 16.33
N GLU A 167 -4.27 -12.16 16.83
CA GLU A 167 -4.63 -10.73 16.92
C GLU A 167 -4.48 -9.96 15.60
N ILE A 168 -4.75 -10.62 14.47
CA ILE A 168 -4.63 -10.01 13.15
C ILE A 168 -5.87 -9.17 12.86
N HIS A 169 -5.69 -7.85 12.78
CA HIS A 169 -6.74 -6.93 12.36
C HIS A 169 -6.98 -7.01 10.85
N ILE A 170 -8.10 -7.62 10.46
CA ILE A 170 -8.63 -7.53 9.10
C ILE A 170 -9.51 -6.31 8.94
N TYR A 171 -9.74 -5.92 7.69
CA TYR A 171 -10.73 -4.90 7.39
C TYR A 171 -12.10 -5.34 7.92
N GLN A 172 -12.64 -4.55 8.84
CA GLN A 172 -14.00 -4.68 9.32
C GLN A 172 -14.84 -3.63 8.63
N PHE A 173 -15.94 -4.09 8.04
CA PHE A 173 -16.95 -3.20 7.50
C PHE A 173 -17.43 -2.22 8.58
N PRO A 174 -17.62 -0.94 8.25
CA PRO A 174 -18.25 0.02 9.14
C PRO A 174 -19.56 -0.51 9.73
N GLU A 175 -19.93 -0.02 10.90
CA GLU A 175 -21.28 -0.23 11.43
C GLU A 175 -22.24 0.63 10.60
N CYS A 176 -23.26 0.01 10.01
CA CYS A 176 -24.31 0.71 9.29
C CYS A 176 -24.94 1.74 10.24
N ASP A 177 -25.20 2.95 9.74
CA ASP A 177 -25.86 3.98 10.54
C ASP A 177 -27.26 3.50 10.96
N SER A 178 -27.72 3.93 12.14
CA SER A 178 -29.02 3.53 12.69
C SER A 178 -30.19 3.84 11.77
N ASP A 179 -30.01 4.80 10.87
CA ASP A 179 -31.04 5.37 10.00
C ASP A 179 -31.12 4.64 8.64
N GLU A 180 -30.24 3.66 8.38
CA GLU A 180 -30.26 2.86 7.16
C GLU A 180 -31.32 1.75 7.18
N ASP A 181 -31.78 1.37 5.99
CA ASP A 181 -32.81 0.35 5.79
C ASP A 181 -32.43 -0.99 6.45
N GLU A 182 -33.40 -1.64 7.10
CA GLU A 182 -33.24 -2.97 7.72
C GLU A 182 -32.73 -4.03 6.72
N ASP A 183 -33.10 -3.90 5.44
CA ASP A 183 -32.62 -4.79 4.38
C ASP A 183 -31.14 -4.55 4.03
N PHE A 184 -30.67 -3.30 4.11
CA PHE A 184 -29.25 -2.96 3.91
C PHE A 184 -28.40 -3.49 5.07
N LYS A 185 -28.86 -3.28 6.31
CA LYS A 185 -28.23 -3.84 7.52
C LYS A 185 -28.12 -5.37 7.47
N ARG A 186 -29.14 -6.04 6.95
CA ARG A 186 -29.11 -7.51 6.77
C ARG A 186 -28.07 -7.94 5.74
N GLN A 187 -28.00 -7.26 4.60
CA GLN A 187 -26.99 -7.55 3.58
C GLN A 187 -25.57 -7.33 4.11
N ASP A 188 -25.34 -6.25 4.87
CA ASP A 188 -24.03 -5.97 5.46
C ASP A 188 -23.65 -6.99 6.53
N ALA A 189 -24.60 -7.44 7.35
CA ALA A 189 -24.39 -8.52 8.31
C ALA A 189 -24.05 -9.85 7.61
N GLU A 190 -24.77 -10.21 6.53
CA GLU A 190 -24.47 -11.39 5.72
C GLU A 190 -23.08 -11.30 5.06
N MET A 191 -22.67 -10.12 4.60
CA MET A 191 -21.34 -9.89 4.05
C MET A 191 -20.24 -10.01 5.11
N LYS A 192 -20.47 -9.46 6.32
CA LYS A 192 -19.60 -9.64 7.50
C LYS A 192 -19.45 -11.12 7.85
N GLU A 193 -20.54 -11.88 7.85
CA GLU A 193 -20.54 -13.32 8.10
C GLU A 193 -20.03 -14.16 6.90
N SER A 194 -19.77 -13.54 5.76
CA SER A 194 -19.20 -14.24 4.61
C SER A 194 -17.67 -14.22 4.58
N ILE A 195 -17.00 -13.35 5.37
CA ILE A 195 -15.53 -13.25 5.43
C ILE A 195 -14.90 -14.43 6.17
N PRO A 196 -13.93 -15.16 5.62
CA PRO A 196 -13.25 -14.92 4.34
C PRO A 196 -14.08 -15.38 3.13
N PHE A 197 -14.09 -14.57 2.06
CA PHE A 197 -14.91 -14.84 0.86
C PHE A 197 -14.40 -16.07 0.12
N ALA A 198 -15.28 -17.02 -0.17
CA ALA A 198 -14.95 -18.20 -0.96
C ALA A 198 -15.26 -17.93 -2.44
N VAL A 199 -14.22 -17.74 -3.26
CA VAL A 199 -14.40 -17.28 -4.64
C VAL A 199 -13.93 -18.28 -5.67
N VAL A 200 -14.61 -18.25 -6.81
CA VAL A 200 -14.26 -18.97 -8.02
C VAL A 200 -14.12 -17.95 -9.14
N GLY A 201 -13.00 -17.98 -9.85
CA GLY A 201 -12.80 -17.13 -11.03
C GLY A 201 -12.95 -17.96 -12.30
N SER A 202 -13.64 -17.42 -13.30
CA SER A 202 -13.66 -18.00 -14.66
C SER A 202 -13.70 -16.90 -15.71
N CYS A 203 -12.89 -17.08 -16.76
CA CYS A 203 -13.00 -16.30 -18.00
C CYS A 203 -13.85 -17.01 -19.06
N GLU A 204 -14.18 -18.29 -18.83
CA GLU A 204 -14.95 -19.08 -19.78
C GLU A 204 -16.45 -18.82 -19.60
N VAL A 205 -17.12 -18.65 -20.74
CA VAL A 205 -18.56 -18.48 -20.81
C VAL A 205 -19.19 -19.83 -21.12
N VAL A 206 -19.96 -20.34 -20.15
CA VAL A 206 -20.66 -21.60 -20.26
C VAL A 206 -22.13 -21.34 -20.55
N LYS A 207 -22.70 -22.08 -21.50
CA LYS A 207 -24.15 -22.14 -21.73
C LYS A 207 -24.64 -23.45 -21.15
N ASP A 208 -25.35 -23.38 -20.03
CA ASP A 208 -25.95 -24.54 -19.39
C ASP A 208 -27.46 -24.32 -19.28
N GLY A 209 -28.24 -24.95 -20.17
CA GLY A 209 -29.70 -25.05 -20.13
C GLY A 209 -30.56 -23.76 -20.18
N GLY A 210 -30.04 -22.60 -19.82
CA GLY A 210 -30.71 -21.30 -19.78
C GLY A 210 -30.42 -20.42 -20.99
N ASN A 211 -31.34 -19.50 -21.29
CA ASN A 211 -31.26 -18.60 -22.45
C ASN A 211 -30.12 -17.56 -22.36
N ARG A 212 -29.35 -17.51 -21.26
CA ARG A 212 -28.28 -16.53 -21.05
C ARG A 212 -26.92 -17.22 -20.85
N PRO A 213 -25.89 -16.79 -21.60
CA PRO A 213 -24.52 -17.22 -21.34
C PRO A 213 -24.06 -16.70 -19.97
N VAL A 214 -23.60 -17.60 -19.10
CA VAL A 214 -23.09 -17.26 -17.77
C VAL A 214 -21.61 -17.64 -17.67
N ARG A 215 -20.85 -16.91 -16.85
CA ARG A 215 -19.45 -17.25 -16.61
C ARG A 215 -19.35 -18.41 -15.65
N GLY A 216 -18.58 -19.42 -16.01
CA GLY A 216 -18.52 -20.64 -15.22
C GLY A 216 -17.36 -21.54 -15.60
N ARG A 217 -17.12 -22.55 -14.76
CA ARG A 217 -16.15 -23.61 -15.03
C ARG A 217 -16.91 -24.90 -15.29
N ARG A 218 -16.63 -25.56 -16.42
CA ARG A 218 -17.26 -26.84 -16.76
C ARG A 218 -16.38 -27.99 -16.30
N TYR A 219 -16.98 -28.90 -15.54
CA TYR A 219 -16.41 -30.17 -15.13
C TYR A 219 -17.16 -31.33 -15.77
N SER A 220 -16.57 -32.53 -15.74
CA SER A 220 -17.24 -33.75 -16.24
C SER A 220 -18.53 -34.09 -15.48
N TRP A 221 -18.65 -33.63 -14.23
CA TRP A 221 -19.79 -33.88 -13.34
C TRP A 221 -20.76 -32.70 -13.20
N GLY A 222 -20.49 -31.55 -13.83
CA GLY A 222 -21.38 -30.39 -13.75
C GLY A 222 -20.69 -29.06 -14.07
N THR A 223 -21.47 -27.98 -14.04
CA THR A 223 -20.99 -26.62 -14.30
C THR A 223 -21.05 -25.80 -13.01
N VAL A 224 -19.95 -25.11 -12.68
CA VAL A 224 -19.90 -24.14 -11.59
C VAL A 224 -20.06 -22.75 -12.16
N GLU A 225 -21.18 -22.10 -11.85
CA GLU A 225 -21.46 -20.70 -12.20
C GLU A 225 -20.79 -19.74 -11.21
N VAL A 226 -20.04 -18.76 -11.71
CA VAL A 226 -19.31 -17.75 -10.90
C VAL A 226 -20.24 -16.67 -10.37
N GLU A 227 -21.33 -16.37 -11.07
CA GLU A 227 -22.29 -15.33 -10.67
C GLU A 227 -23.41 -15.88 -9.79
N ASN A 228 -23.35 -17.15 -9.39
CA ASN A 228 -24.38 -17.78 -8.58
C ASN A 228 -24.00 -17.72 -7.09
N PRO A 229 -24.79 -17.03 -6.22
CA PRO A 229 -24.51 -16.93 -4.79
C PRO A 229 -24.47 -18.28 -4.06
N HIS A 230 -25.16 -19.30 -4.57
CA HIS A 230 -25.15 -20.63 -3.96
C HIS A 230 -23.86 -21.40 -4.24
N HIS A 231 -23.12 -21.03 -5.28
CA HIS A 231 -21.87 -21.68 -5.66
C HIS A 231 -20.64 -20.95 -5.14
N CYS A 232 -20.65 -19.61 -5.13
CA CYS A 232 -19.54 -18.83 -4.60
C CYS A 232 -19.92 -17.41 -4.18
N ASP A 233 -19.10 -16.83 -3.30
CA ASP A 233 -19.28 -15.48 -2.76
C ASP A 233 -18.70 -14.40 -3.70
N PHE A 234 -18.51 -14.71 -4.98
CA PHE A 234 -17.88 -13.79 -5.94
C PHE A 234 -18.66 -12.49 -6.10
N LEU A 235 -20.00 -12.57 -6.14
CA LEU A 235 -20.86 -11.38 -6.23
C LEU A 235 -20.71 -10.49 -4.99
N ASN A 236 -20.61 -11.08 -3.80
CA ASN A 236 -20.43 -10.34 -2.56
C ASN A 236 -19.08 -9.62 -2.54
N LEU A 237 -18.01 -10.30 -2.96
CA LEU A 237 -16.69 -9.68 -3.10
C LEU A 237 -16.70 -8.53 -4.13
N ARG A 238 -17.35 -8.73 -5.28
CA ARG A 238 -17.45 -7.69 -6.31
C ARG A 238 -18.25 -6.48 -5.83
N ARG A 239 -19.41 -6.70 -5.20
CA ARG A 239 -20.24 -5.63 -4.63
C ARG A 239 -19.44 -4.82 -3.60
N MET A 240 -18.77 -5.51 -2.70
CA MET A 240 -17.92 -4.91 -1.66
C MET A 240 -16.81 -4.03 -2.26
N LEU A 241 -16.05 -4.57 -3.23
CA LEU A 241 -14.88 -3.90 -3.78
C LEU A 241 -15.20 -2.75 -4.74
N VAL A 242 -16.30 -2.86 -5.49
CA VAL A 242 -16.57 -1.95 -6.60
C VAL A 242 -17.75 -1.02 -6.33
N GLN A 243 -18.77 -1.49 -5.60
CA GLN A 243 -20.04 -0.75 -5.46
C GLN A 243 -20.13 0.00 -4.13
N THR A 244 -19.89 -0.67 -3.00
CA THR A 244 -20.29 -0.13 -1.70
C THR A 244 -19.14 0.45 -0.88
N HIS A 245 -17.97 -0.18 -0.81
CA HIS A 245 -16.97 0.18 0.22
C HIS A 245 -15.62 0.64 -0.32
N LEU A 246 -15.53 0.94 -1.61
CA LEU A 246 -14.30 1.50 -2.19
C LEU A 246 -13.94 2.85 -1.56
N GLN A 247 -14.94 3.67 -1.25
CA GLN A 247 -14.73 4.98 -0.61
C GLN A 247 -14.30 4.81 0.85
N ASP A 248 -14.98 3.95 1.61
CA ASP A 248 -14.61 3.65 2.99
C ASP A 248 -13.18 3.07 3.11
N LEU A 249 -12.81 2.13 2.23
CA LEU A 249 -11.44 1.60 2.19
C LEU A 249 -10.40 2.71 1.99
N LYS A 250 -10.72 3.76 1.20
CA LYS A 250 -9.85 4.92 1.02
C LYS A 250 -9.78 5.78 2.27
N GLU A 251 -10.90 6.03 2.93
CA GLU A 251 -10.99 6.82 4.16
C GLU A 251 -10.21 6.15 5.29
N VAL A 252 -10.45 4.86 5.53
CA VAL A 252 -9.67 4.06 6.49
C VAL A 252 -8.18 4.09 6.17
N THR A 253 -7.81 3.99 4.90
CA THR A 253 -6.40 4.09 4.48
C THR A 253 -5.81 5.46 4.78
N HIS A 254 -6.57 6.53 4.63
CA HIS A 254 -6.11 7.87 4.89
C HIS A 254 -6.02 8.17 6.39
N ASP A 255 -7.10 7.93 7.12
CA ASP A 255 -7.30 8.43 8.48
C ASP A 255 -6.62 7.54 9.53
N LEU A 256 -6.52 6.23 9.28
CA LEU A 256 -5.88 5.30 10.21
C LEU A 256 -4.46 4.96 9.75
N LEU A 257 -4.34 4.40 8.53
CA LEU A 257 -3.07 3.80 8.09
C LEU A 257 -2.03 4.86 7.72
N TYR A 258 -2.41 5.83 6.90
CA TYR A 258 -1.52 6.89 6.45
C TYR A 258 -1.21 7.89 7.58
N GLU A 259 -2.21 8.37 8.33
CA GLU A 259 -1.95 9.25 9.49
C GLU A 259 -1.12 8.53 10.57
N GLY A 260 -1.34 7.23 10.79
CA GLY A 260 -0.49 6.41 11.66
C GLY A 260 0.97 6.37 11.18
N TYR A 261 1.20 6.19 9.88
CA TYR A 261 2.54 6.27 9.28
C TYR A 261 3.14 7.69 9.40
N ARG A 262 2.37 8.73 9.10
CA ARG A 262 2.78 10.13 9.17
C ARG A 262 3.16 10.54 10.58
N ALA A 263 2.37 10.16 11.58
CA ALA A 263 2.69 10.37 12.99
C ALA A 263 4.02 9.70 13.37
N ARG A 264 4.25 8.45 12.95
CA ARG A 264 5.53 7.74 13.17
C ARG A 264 6.71 8.46 12.50
N CYS A 265 6.56 8.91 11.26
CA CYS A 265 7.59 9.68 10.54
C CYS A 265 7.90 11.01 11.22
N LEU A 266 6.88 11.78 11.59
CA LEU A 266 7.04 13.06 12.28
C LEU A 266 7.70 12.88 13.65
N GLN A 267 7.35 11.84 14.41
CA GLN A 267 8.03 11.51 15.66
C GLN A 267 9.51 11.17 15.45
N SER A 268 9.84 10.43 14.39
CA SER A 268 11.23 10.13 14.03
C SER A 268 12.03 11.39 13.68
N LEU A 269 11.42 12.32 12.94
CA LEU A 269 12.00 13.61 12.58
C LEU A 269 12.11 14.58 13.78
N ALA A 270 11.18 14.50 14.73
CA ALA A 270 11.11 15.33 15.93
C ALA A 270 12.06 14.87 17.05
N ARG A 271 12.71 13.70 16.94
CA ARG A 271 13.73 13.27 17.91
C ARG A 271 14.95 14.22 17.86
N PRO A 272 15.26 14.96 18.93
CA PRO A 272 16.43 15.84 18.99
C PRO A 272 17.69 14.96 18.97
N GLY A 273 18.38 14.91 17.83
CA GLY A 273 19.59 14.09 17.62
C GLY A 273 19.66 13.35 16.28
N ALA A 274 18.58 13.31 15.50
CA ALA A 274 18.61 12.70 14.16
C ALA A 274 19.37 13.55 13.11
N ARG A 275 19.42 14.87 13.30
CA ARG A 275 20.24 15.78 12.46
C ARG A 275 21.75 15.51 12.58
N ASP A 276 22.22 15.00 13.72
CA ASP A 276 23.64 14.75 13.94
C ASP A 276 24.11 13.35 13.49
N ARG A 277 23.19 12.38 13.34
CA ARG A 277 23.55 11.01 12.90
C ARG A 277 23.66 10.85 11.38
N ALA A 278 22.86 11.58 10.60
CA ALA A 278 22.97 11.59 9.13
C ALA A 278 24.28 12.23 8.66
N SER A 279 24.83 13.16 9.45
CA SER A 279 26.11 13.84 9.18
C SER A 279 27.32 13.02 9.66
N ARG A 280 27.18 12.13 10.66
CA ARG A 280 28.27 11.27 11.15
C ARG A 280 28.37 9.91 10.46
N SER A 281 27.28 9.34 9.94
CA SER A 281 27.35 8.01 9.29
C SER A 281 27.97 8.02 7.88
N LYS A 282 28.11 9.19 7.25
CA LYS A 282 28.78 9.34 5.93
C LYS A 282 30.30 9.47 5.98
N LEU A 283 30.93 9.43 7.16
CA LEU A 283 32.40 9.52 7.30
C LEU A 283 33.11 8.17 7.45
N SER A 284 32.40 7.04 7.42
CA SER A 284 33.00 5.71 7.61
C SER A 284 32.46 4.66 6.64
N ARG A 285 32.67 4.88 5.33
CA ARG A 285 33.09 3.81 4.41
C ARG A 285 33.40 4.40 3.05
N GLN A 286 34.68 4.34 2.70
CA GLN A 286 35.17 4.53 1.35
C GLN A 286 34.50 3.54 0.38
N SER A 287 34.57 3.91 -0.90
CA SER A 287 34.38 3.11 -2.13
C SER A 287 32.99 3.10 -2.80
N ALA A 288 32.89 4.04 -3.77
CA ALA A 288 32.23 4.01 -5.09
C ALA A 288 30.97 3.15 -5.30
N THR A 289 29.85 3.78 -5.71
CA THR A 289 29.44 3.94 -7.12
C THR A 289 28.13 4.76 -7.13
N GLU A 290 28.17 6.01 -7.60
CA GLU A 290 27.01 6.91 -7.69
C GLU A 290 26.34 6.82 -9.07
N ILE A 291 25.00 6.75 -9.08
CA ILE A 291 24.14 7.06 -10.22
C ILE A 291 23.55 8.46 -9.97
N PRO A 292 23.44 9.34 -10.97
CA PRO A 292 23.54 10.79 -10.78
C PRO A 292 22.19 11.48 -10.59
N LEU A 293 22.12 12.36 -9.59
CA LEU A 293 21.21 13.51 -9.58
C LEU A 293 21.98 14.75 -10.08
N PRO A 294 21.32 15.75 -10.70
CA PRO A 294 21.99 16.90 -11.29
C PRO A 294 22.64 17.76 -10.20
N MET A 295 23.94 17.58 -10.02
CA MET A 295 24.78 18.39 -9.15
C MET A 295 24.95 19.78 -9.77
N LEU A 296 24.24 20.76 -9.23
CA LEU A 296 24.69 22.15 -9.33
C LEU A 296 26.04 22.28 -8.59
N PRO A 297 27.02 23.07 -9.08
CA PRO A 297 28.37 23.06 -8.54
C PRO A 297 28.42 23.65 -7.12
N LEU A 298 28.40 22.79 -6.10
CA LEU A 298 28.53 23.17 -4.68
C LEU A 298 29.85 23.90 -4.35
N ALA A 299 30.86 23.75 -5.21
CA ALA A 299 32.16 24.40 -5.04
C ALA A 299 32.07 25.93 -5.19
N ASP A 300 31.16 26.42 -6.02
CA ASP A 300 31.00 27.86 -6.24
C ASP A 300 30.18 28.50 -5.12
N THR A 301 29.18 27.80 -4.58
CA THR A 301 28.40 28.29 -3.44
C THR A 301 29.23 28.34 -2.16
N GLU A 302 30.15 27.39 -1.95
CA GLU A 302 31.00 27.35 -0.75
C GLU A 302 32.08 28.45 -0.77
N LYS A 303 32.61 28.80 -1.95
CA LYS A 303 33.51 29.96 -2.12
C LYS A 303 32.77 31.27 -1.89
N LEU A 304 31.55 31.41 -2.42
CA LEU A 304 30.75 32.62 -2.28
C LEU A 304 30.35 32.90 -0.82
N ILE A 305 30.07 31.83 -0.05
CA ILE A 305 29.76 31.93 1.39
C ILE A 305 30.99 32.42 2.16
N ARG A 306 32.19 31.88 1.88
CA ARG A 306 33.42 32.33 2.54
C ARG A 306 33.75 33.79 2.24
N GLU A 307 33.56 34.22 1.00
CA GLU A 307 33.83 35.61 0.59
C GLU A 307 32.85 36.58 1.28
N LYS A 308 31.57 36.18 1.40
CA LYS A 308 30.56 36.97 2.12
C LYS A 308 30.78 37.03 3.63
N ASP A 309 31.26 35.94 4.24
CA ASP A 309 31.61 35.93 5.67
C ASP A 309 32.83 36.82 5.98
N GLU A 310 33.81 36.88 5.07
CA GLU A 310 34.96 37.79 5.19
C GLU A 310 34.54 39.27 5.01
N GLU A 311 33.65 39.57 4.07
CA GLU A 311 33.08 40.92 3.92
C GLU A 311 32.29 41.34 5.17
N LEU A 312 31.47 40.45 5.73
CA LEU A 312 30.69 40.72 6.95
C LEU A 312 31.59 41.01 8.15
N ARG A 313 32.70 40.28 8.31
CA ARG A 313 33.68 40.56 9.37
C ARG A 313 34.34 41.92 9.21
N ARG A 314 34.77 42.28 7.98
CA ARG A 314 35.36 43.61 7.72
C ARG A 314 34.37 44.74 7.97
N MET A 315 33.10 44.54 7.63
CA MET A 315 32.05 45.53 7.87
C MET A 315 31.74 45.68 9.37
N GLN A 316 31.75 44.59 10.14
CA GLN A 316 31.62 44.62 11.60
C GLN A 316 32.78 45.38 12.27
N GLU A 317 34.02 45.12 11.88
CA GLU A 317 35.18 45.85 12.41
C GLU A 317 35.13 47.35 12.07
N MET A 318 34.62 47.71 10.89
CA MET A 318 34.44 49.11 10.49
C MET A 318 33.34 49.80 11.32
N LEU A 319 32.24 49.10 11.61
CA LEU A 319 31.15 49.57 12.47
C LEU A 319 31.61 49.78 13.91
N GLU A 320 32.40 48.85 14.47
CA GLU A 320 32.96 49.00 15.82
C GLU A 320 33.92 50.19 15.91
N LYS A 321 34.78 50.40 14.92
CA LYS A 321 35.67 51.57 14.87
C LYS A 321 34.90 52.88 14.78
N MET A 322 33.82 52.92 13.99
CA MET A 322 32.98 54.09 13.86
C MET A 322 32.18 54.39 15.14
N GLN A 323 31.69 53.36 15.85
CA GLN A 323 31.08 53.52 17.17
C GLN A 323 32.08 54.02 18.22
N ALA A 324 33.31 53.49 18.23
CA ALA A 324 34.35 53.94 19.15
C ALA A 324 34.73 55.42 18.91
N GLN A 325 34.81 55.86 17.66
CA GLN A 325 35.03 57.28 17.31
C GLN A 325 33.87 58.17 17.75
N MET A 326 32.62 57.72 17.58
CA MET A 326 31.45 58.47 18.01
C MET A 326 31.39 58.62 19.54
N GLN A 327 31.75 57.56 20.29
CA GLN A 327 31.84 57.60 21.75
C GLN A 327 32.99 58.51 22.23
N GLN A 328 34.15 58.49 21.58
CA GLN A 328 35.24 59.42 21.89
C GLN A 328 34.85 60.88 21.59
N SER A 329 34.09 61.12 20.52
CA SER A 329 33.63 62.47 20.15
C SER A 329 32.56 62.99 21.11
N GLN A 330 31.67 62.12 21.60
CA GLN A 330 30.71 62.45 22.67
C GLN A 330 31.42 62.73 24.00
N ALA A 331 32.41 61.92 24.38
CA ALA A 331 33.19 62.13 25.61
C ALA A 331 34.04 63.42 25.59
N GLN A 332 34.49 63.85 24.41
CA GLN A 332 35.18 65.15 24.26
C GLN A 332 34.21 66.35 24.27
N GLY A 333 32.98 66.19 23.76
CA GLY A 333 31.95 67.23 23.82
C GLY A 333 31.44 67.49 25.24
N GLU A 334 31.31 66.46 26.07
CA GLU A 334 30.90 66.60 27.48
C GLU A 334 31.98 67.25 28.37
N GLN A 335 33.26 67.21 27.98
CA GLN A 335 34.34 67.91 28.69
C GLN A 335 34.46 69.39 28.31
N SER A 336 33.92 69.84 27.17
CA SER A 336 33.93 71.26 26.79
C SER A 336 32.74 72.07 27.34
N ASP A 337 31.66 71.42 27.77
CA ASP A 337 30.47 72.06 28.36
C ASP A 337 30.52 72.19 29.90
N ALA A 338 31.62 71.76 30.53
CA ALA A 338 31.82 71.78 31.99
C ALA A 338 32.90 72.78 32.48
N LEU A 339 33.32 73.71 31.62
CA LEU A 339 34.18 74.87 31.93
C LEU A 339 33.44 76.15 31.52
#